data_AF-A0A969IZ26-F1
#
_entry.id   AF-A0A969IZ26-F1
#
_cell.length_a   1.000
_cell.length_b   1.000
_cell.length_c   1.000
_cell.angle_alpha   90.00
_cell.angle_beta   90.00
_cell.angle_gamma   90.00
#
_symmetry.space_group_name_H-M   'P 1'
#
loop_
_entity.id
_entity.type
_entity.pdbx_description
1 polymer ?
#
loop_
_entity_poly.entity_id
_entity_poly.type
_entity_poly.pdbx_seq_one_letter_code
_entity_poly.pdbx_strand_id
1 'polypeptide(L)' 'MARATTRTGLHVLTTILDKTYQTGRKVIEGFKSNMTIVFDQFLPQWNYTAIPELQVI' A
#
# COMPACT_ATOMS: atom_id res chain seq x y z
N MET A 1 -5.40 -13.93 -14.19
CA MET A 1 -6.82 -13.93 -13.80
C MET A 1 -6.92 -13.64 -12.32
N ALA A 2 -7.73 -12.65 -11.92
CA ALA A 2 -8.00 -12.35 -10.53
C ALA A 2 -8.94 -13.43 -9.96
N ARG A 3 -8.48 -14.22 -8.97
CA ARG A 3 -9.25 -15.29 -8.32
C ARG A 3 -9.14 -15.13 -6.81
N ALA A 4 -10.24 -15.33 -6.09
CA ALA A 4 -10.28 -15.28 -4.63
C ALA A 4 -11.11 -16.44 -4.08
N THR A 5 -10.81 -16.86 -2.86
CA THR A 5 -11.54 -17.92 -2.14
C THR A 5 -12.22 -17.30 -0.92
N THR A 6 -13.50 -17.60 -0.70
CA THR A 6 -14.29 -17.07 0.41
C THR A 6 -14.95 -18.17 1.23
N ARG A 7 -15.34 -17.85 2.46
CA ARG A 7 -16.24 -18.69 3.27
C ARG A 7 -17.70 -18.39 2.90
N THR A 8 -18.60 -19.34 3.18
CA THR A 8 -20.04 -19.17 2.97
C THR A 8 -20.54 -17.88 3.60
N GLY A 9 -21.27 -17.08 2.83
CA GLY A 9 -21.82 -15.78 3.26
C GLY A 9 -20.90 -14.57 3.04
N LEU A 10 -19.68 -14.76 2.54
CA LEU A 10 -18.76 -13.66 2.21
C LEU A 10 -18.63 -13.46 0.69
N HIS A 11 -18.77 -12.20 0.27
CA HIS A 11 -18.56 -11.77 -1.10
C HIS A 11 -17.27 -10.94 -1.19
N VAL A 12 -16.45 -11.21 -2.21
CA VAL A 12 -15.19 -10.49 -2.46
C VAL A 12 -15.14 -10.09 -3.93
N LEU A 13 -14.77 -8.83 -4.18
CA LEU A 13 -14.43 -8.33 -5.51
C LEU A 13 -12.91 -8.39 -5.68
N THR A 14 -12.44 -8.88 -6.82
CA THR A 14 -11.00 -8.92 -7.14
C THR A 14 -10.76 -8.36 -8.53
N THR A 15 -9.70 -7.57 -8.67
CA THR A 15 -9.27 -6.96 -9.94
C THR A 15 -7.75 -6.94 -9.99
N ILE A 16 -7.19 -6.86 -11.19
CA ILE A 16 -5.77 -6.65 -11.42
C ILE A 16 -5.61 -5.23 -11.96
N LEU A 17 -4.71 -4.44 -11.35
CA LEU A 17 -4.29 -3.16 -11.91
C LEU A 17 -3.39 -3.43 -13.11
N ASP A 18 -3.87 -3.13 -14.30
CA ASP A 18 -3.18 -3.33 -15.59
C ASP A 18 -2.33 -2.13 -16.01
N LYS A 19 -2.33 -1.05 -15.22
CA LYS A 19 -1.56 0.16 -15.49
C LYS A 19 -0.07 -0.10 -15.34
N THR A 20 0.69 0.27 -16.37
CA THR A 20 2.16 0.34 -16.29
C THR A 20 2.58 1.51 -15.40
N TYR A 21 3.18 1.21 -14.25
CA TYR A 21 3.77 2.22 -13.38
C TYR A 21 5.14 2.63 -13.91
N GLN A 22 5.42 3.95 -13.88
CA GLN A 22 6.74 4.46 -14.22
C GLN A 22 7.76 3.95 -13.19
N THR A 23 8.77 3.24 -13.67
CA THR A 23 9.92 2.81 -12.88
C THR A 23 10.99 3.89 -12.86
N GLY A 24 11.96 3.79 -11.94
CA GLY A 24 13.11 4.69 -11.90
C GLY A 24 12.82 6.12 -11.40
N ARG A 25 11.70 6.35 -10.71
CA ARG A 25 11.46 7.63 -10.04
C ARG A 25 12.55 7.89 -9.01
N LYS A 26 13.29 8.98 -9.19
CA LYS A 26 14.31 9.42 -8.22
C LYS A 26 13.60 9.97 -6.98
N VAL A 27 14.06 9.55 -5.81
CA VAL A 27 13.65 10.08 -4.51
C VAL A 27 14.88 10.64 -3.81
N ILE A 28 14.66 11.53 -2.85
CA ILE A 28 15.74 12.03 -2.00
C ILE A 28 16.43 10.88 -1.25
N GLU A 29 17.70 11.07 -0.89
CA GLU A 29 18.42 10.13 -0.06
C GLU A 29 17.69 9.91 1.27
N GLY A 30 17.63 8.66 1.73
CA GLY A 30 16.95 8.30 2.98
C GLY A 30 15.42 8.25 2.92
N PHE A 31 14.77 8.61 1.80
CA PHE A 31 13.30 8.65 1.68
C PHE A 31 12.61 7.36 2.18
N LYS A 32 13.09 6.19 1.76
CA LYS A 32 12.48 4.90 2.17
C LYS A 32 12.80 4.53 3.62
N SER A 33 14.02 4.86 4.09
CA SER A 33 14.49 4.51 5.42
C SER A 33 13.84 5.36 6.51
N ASN A 34 13.50 6.61 6.19
CA ASN A 34 12.94 7.58 7.12
C ASN A 34 11.42 7.76 6.98
N MET A 35 10.78 7.11 6.01
CA MET A 35 9.32 7.18 5.84
C MET A 35 8.62 6.64 7.09
N THR A 36 7.78 7.47 7.72
CA THR A 36 7.00 7.04 8.88
C THR A 36 5.88 6.12 8.44
N ILE A 37 5.87 4.89 8.94
CA ILE A 37 4.80 3.90 8.72
C ILE A 37 4.10 3.65 10.05
N VAL A 38 2.81 3.99 10.12
CA VAL A 38 1.97 3.75 11.30
C VAL A 38 1.06 2.57 11.04
N PHE A 39 1.25 1.48 11.78
CA PHE A 39 0.38 0.31 11.72
C PHE A 39 -0.91 0.56 12.49
N ASP A 40 -2.00 -0.02 11.99
CA ASP A 40 -3.27 0.00 12.69
C ASP A 40 -3.19 -0.84 13.98
N GLN A 41 -3.85 -0.37 15.04
CA GLN A 41 -3.83 -1.02 16.35
C GLN A 41 -4.69 -2.30 16.39
N PHE A 42 -5.75 -2.36 15.58
CA PHE A 42 -6.77 -3.40 15.64
C PHE A 42 -6.77 -4.29 14.39
N LEU A 43 -6.43 -3.72 13.24
CA LEU A 43 -6.46 -4.45 11.98
C LEU A 43 -5.22 -5.36 11.81
N PRO A 44 -5.34 -6.44 11.03
CA PRO A 44 -4.23 -7.36 10.79
C PRO A 44 -3.01 -6.68 10.15
N GLN A 45 -1.89 -7.41 10.19
CA GLN A 45 -0.68 -7.09 9.44
C GLN A 45 -1.06 -6.67 8.00
N TRP A 46 -0.36 -5.67 7.45
CA TRP A 46 -0.61 -4.99 6.16
C TRP A 46 -1.58 -3.80 6.17
N ASN A 47 -2.27 -3.52 7.29
CA ASN A 47 -3.04 -2.28 7.45
C ASN A 47 -2.15 -1.21 8.09
N TYR A 48 -1.69 -0.24 7.28
CA TYR A 48 -0.84 0.84 7.74
C TYR A 48 -1.08 2.13 6.94
N THR A 49 -0.70 3.25 7.55
CA THR A 49 -0.66 4.57 6.91
C THR A 49 0.80 5.03 6.78
N ALA A 50 1.22 5.36 5.57
CA ALA A 50 2.48 6.06 5.35
C ALA A 50 2.25 7.56 5.57
N ILE A 51 2.98 8.16 6.52
CA ILE A 51 2.91 9.57 6.84
C ILE A 51 4.18 10.22 6.28
N PRO A 52 4.11 10.81 5.08
CA PRO A 52 5.25 11.55 4.55
C PRO A 52 5.45 12.81 5.39
N GLU A 53 6.70 13.16 5.65
CA GLU A 53 7.03 14.49 6.12
C GLU A 53 6.62 15.49 5.05
N LEU A 54 5.89 16.54 5.43
CA LEU A 54 5.58 17.64 4.52
C LEU A 54 6.88 18.35 4.17
N GLN A 55 7.47 18.01 3.03
CA GLN A 55 8.43 18.90 2.40
C GLN A 55 7.66 20.09 1.84
N VAL A 56 7.68 21.19 2.59
CA VAL A 56 7.33 22.51 2.05
C VAL A 56 8.37 22.82 0.99
N ILE A 57 7.96 22.76 -0.27
CA ILE A 57 8.76 23.13 -1.45
C ILE A 57 8.78 24.65 -1.58
#